data_AF-A0A7C6E1Z1-F1
#
_entry.id   AF-A0A7C6E1Z1-F1
#
_cell.length_a   1.000
_cell.length_b   1.000
_cell.length_c   1.000
_cell.angle_alpha   90.00
_cell.angle_beta   90.00
_cell.angle_gamma   90.00
#
_symmetry.space_group_name_H-M   'P 1'
#
loop_
_entity.id
_entity.type
_entity.pdbx_description
1 polymer ?
#
loop_
_entity_poly.entity_id
_entity_poly.type
_entity_poly.pdbx_seq_one_letter_code
_entity_poly.pdbx_strand_id
1 'polypeptide(L)'
;MGYEAVYLEALEVRPERLEDVRRILKLREENHRLSREAFADLLKRELPHLAEAFTPEGVGAFLNAPGAYLDGDGYLHLGSVYNGGTEEEALLLAHFLPKGEVIALSQEYEPLYGYLVLGEGAVKPLRAALLDDEGRAVWIG
;
A
#
# COMPACT_ATOMS: atom_id res chain seq x y z
N MET A 1 15.64 -3.03 -16.61
CA MET A 1 15.73 -3.84 -15.38
C MET A 1 14.64 -3.32 -14.48
N GLY A 2 13.71 -4.16 -14.03
CA GLY A 2 12.75 -3.75 -13.00
C GLY A 2 13.45 -3.68 -11.64
N TYR A 3 12.85 -2.96 -10.70
CA TYR A 3 13.33 -2.80 -9.34
C TYR A 3 12.30 -3.34 -8.35
N GLU A 4 12.72 -3.54 -7.10
CA GLU A 4 11.88 -4.05 -6.03
C GLU A 4 11.89 -3.05 -4.87
N ALA A 5 10.70 -2.69 -4.41
CA ALA A 5 10.53 -1.90 -3.20
C ALA A 5 10.10 -2.84 -2.08
N VAL A 6 10.77 -2.78 -0.94
CA VAL A 6 10.40 -3.52 0.27
C VAL A 6 9.61 -2.59 1.16
N TYR A 7 8.34 -2.92 1.40
CA TYR A 7 7.53 -2.29 2.44
C TYR A 7 7.98 -2.86 3.78
N LEU A 8 8.60 -2.00 4.60
CA LEU A 8 9.31 -2.41 5.81
C LEU A 8 8.39 -2.55 7.03
N GLU A 9 7.21 -1.93 6.98
CA GLU A 9 6.27 -1.89 8.09
C GLU A 9 4.95 -2.58 7.72
N ALA A 10 4.30 -3.15 8.74
CA ALA A 10 2.93 -3.60 8.64
C ALA A 10 2.02 -2.37 8.79
N LEU A 11 1.16 -2.13 7.81
CA LEU A 11 0.40 -0.89 7.73
C LEU A 11 -0.93 -1.03 8.47
N GLU A 12 -1.20 -0.18 9.47
CA GLU A 12 -2.46 -0.22 10.23
C GLU A 12 -3.64 0.15 9.31
N VAL A 13 -4.59 -0.75 9.12
CA VAL A 13 -5.78 -0.47 8.31
C VAL A 13 -6.89 0.11 9.19
N ARG A 14 -7.50 1.20 8.73
CA ARG A 14 -8.67 1.81 9.38
C ARG A 14 -9.77 0.76 9.60
N PRO A 15 -10.38 0.67 10.81
CA PRO A 15 -11.38 -0.35 11.11
C PRO A 15 -12.53 -0.42 10.09
N GLU A 16 -13.00 0.72 9.61
CA GLU A 16 -14.08 0.81 8.61
C GLU A 16 -13.66 0.37 7.20
N ARG A 17 -12.36 0.17 6.95
CA ARG A 17 -11.78 -0.23 5.66
C ARG A 17 -11.26 -1.67 5.64
N LEU A 18 -11.32 -2.40 6.75
CA LEU A 18 -10.84 -3.78 6.83
C LEU A 18 -11.51 -4.71 5.79
N GLU A 19 -12.82 -4.59 5.61
CA GLU A 19 -13.55 -5.40 4.62
C GLU A 19 -13.20 -5.02 3.18
N ASP A 20 -12.95 -3.74 2.91
CA ASP A 20 -12.50 -3.28 1.59
C ASP A 20 -11.14 -3.93 1.24
N VAL A 21 -10.18 -3.89 2.18
CA VAL A 21 -8.86 -4.51 1.99
C VAL A 21 -8.94 -6.03 1.84
N ARG A 22 -9.74 -6.71 2.68
CA ARG A 22 -10.00 -8.16 2.54
C ARG A 22 -10.56 -8.49 1.16
N ARG A 23 -11.49 -7.68 0.64
CA ARG A 23 -12.06 -7.86 -0.69
C ARG A 23 -11.02 -7.68 -1.78
N ILE A 24 -10.18 -6.64 -1.70
CA ILE A 24 -9.10 -6.38 -2.67
C ILE A 24 -8.12 -7.56 -2.72
N LEU A 25 -7.65 -8.05 -1.56
CA LEU A 25 -6.71 -9.16 -1.48
C LEU A 25 -7.31 -10.45 -2.07
N LYS A 26 -8.57 -10.75 -1.74
CA LYS A 26 -9.29 -11.88 -2.33
C LYS A 26 -9.42 -11.76 -3.85
N LEU A 27 -9.82 -10.59 -4.35
CA LEU A 27 -9.92 -10.35 -5.80
C LEU A 27 -8.56 -10.49 -6.49
N ARG A 28 -7.47 -10.06 -5.84
CA ARG A 28 -6.11 -10.24 -6.34
C ARG A 28 -5.73 -11.71 -6.44
N GLU A 29 -6.04 -12.52 -5.44
CA GLU A 29 -5.80 -13.98 -5.47
C GLU A 29 -6.58 -14.66 -6.61
N GLU A 30 -7.86 -14.34 -6.74
CA GLU A 30 -8.75 -14.85 -7.79
C GLU A 30 -8.30 -14.40 -9.19
N ASN A 31 -7.60 -13.27 -9.31
CA ASN A 31 -7.32 -12.60 -10.58
C ASN A 31 -5.83 -12.22 -10.78
N HIS A 32 -4.90 -13.02 -10.27
CA HIS A 32 -3.44 -12.76 -10.28
C HIS A 32 -2.77 -12.59 -11.67
N ARG A 33 -3.51 -12.73 -12.77
CA ARG A 33 -3.02 -12.58 -14.15
C ARG A 33 -3.56 -11.35 -14.87
N LEU A 34 -4.40 -10.55 -14.21
CA LEU A 34 -4.91 -9.32 -14.82
C LEU A 34 -3.78 -8.31 -15.01
N SER A 35 -3.91 -7.49 -16.06
CA SER A 35 -3.12 -6.27 -16.16
C SER A 35 -3.54 -5.28 -15.08
N ARG A 36 -2.70 -4.27 -14.84
CA ARG A 36 -2.98 -3.19 -13.89
C ARG A 36 -4.29 -2.47 -14.20
N GLU A 37 -4.55 -2.20 -15.48
CA GLU A 37 -5.77 -1.55 -15.95
C GLU A 37 -7.01 -2.42 -15.68
N ALA A 38 -6.93 -3.69 -16.06
CA ALA A 38 -8.05 -4.62 -15.88
C ALA A 38 -8.36 -4.86 -14.39
N PHE A 39 -7.33 -4.87 -13.54
CA PHE A 39 -7.50 -5.00 -12.09
C PHE A 39 -8.08 -3.73 -11.48
N ALA A 40 -7.62 -2.54 -11.87
CA ALA A 40 -8.21 -1.28 -11.42
C ALA A 40 -9.70 -1.18 -11.81
N ASP A 41 -10.07 -1.56 -13.04
CA ASP A 41 -11.46 -1.59 -13.49
C ASP A 41 -12.32 -2.63 -12.75
N LEU A 42 -11.73 -3.76 -12.36
CA LEU A 42 -12.38 -4.73 -11.48
C LEU A 42 -12.67 -4.10 -10.11
N LEU A 43 -11.68 -3.48 -9.48
CA LEU A 43 -11.85 -2.85 -8.17
C LEU A 43 -12.90 -1.72 -8.20
N LYS A 44 -12.93 -0.89 -9.25
CA LYS A 44 -13.97 0.15 -9.42
C LYS A 44 -15.39 -0.41 -9.45
N ARG A 45 -15.60 -1.61 -10.00
CA ARG A 45 -16.91 -2.26 -10.05
C ARG A 45 -17.29 -2.91 -8.73
N GLU A 46 -16.31 -3.51 -8.05
CA GLU A 46 -16.51 -4.25 -6.81
C GLU A 46 -16.60 -3.34 -5.58
N LEU A 47 -15.92 -2.19 -5.61
CA LEU A 47 -15.83 -1.21 -4.53
C LEU A 47 -16.15 0.20 -5.08
N PRO A 48 -17.39 0.47 -5.52
CA PRO A 48 -17.73 1.71 -6.21
C PRO A 48 -17.58 2.97 -5.35
N HIS A 49 -17.68 2.84 -4.02
CA HIS A 49 -17.44 3.93 -3.06
C HIS A 49 -15.97 4.37 -3.02
N LEU A 50 -15.06 3.61 -3.63
CA LEU A 50 -13.63 3.92 -3.76
C LEU A 50 -13.21 4.06 -5.23
N ALA A 51 -14.15 4.16 -6.18
CA ALA A 51 -13.83 4.09 -7.60
C ALA A 51 -12.80 5.13 -8.06
N GLU A 52 -12.82 6.32 -7.46
CA GLU A 52 -11.87 7.41 -7.76
C GLU A 52 -10.45 7.14 -7.24
N ALA A 53 -10.30 6.27 -6.24
CA ALA A 53 -9.00 5.91 -5.67
C ALA A 53 -8.22 4.92 -6.56
N PHE A 54 -8.92 4.11 -7.37
CA PHE A 54 -8.28 3.04 -8.13
C PHE A 54 -7.70 3.54 -9.47
N THR A 55 -6.39 3.72 -9.50
CA THR A 55 -5.62 3.95 -10.74
C THR A 55 -4.83 2.69 -11.11
N PRO A 56 -4.52 2.45 -12.40
CA PRO A 56 -3.68 1.33 -12.82
C PRO A 56 -2.34 1.30 -12.09
N GLU A 57 -1.71 2.45 -11.90
CA GLU A 57 -0.43 2.59 -11.20
C GLU A 57 -0.59 2.26 -9.71
N GLY A 58 -1.60 2.85 -9.05
CA GLY A 58 -1.81 2.68 -7.61
C GLY A 58 -2.15 1.25 -7.20
N VAL A 59 -2.93 0.52 -8.00
CA VAL A 59 -3.26 -0.88 -7.69
C VAL A 59 -2.06 -1.82 -7.78
N GLY A 60 -0.91 -1.32 -8.28
CA GLY A 60 0.37 -2.00 -8.26
C GLY A 60 0.77 -2.48 -6.86
N ALA A 61 0.42 -1.72 -5.81
CA ALA A 61 0.70 -2.07 -4.42
C ALA A 61 0.16 -3.45 -4.04
N PHE A 62 -1.03 -3.81 -4.52
CA PHE A 62 -1.65 -5.11 -4.25
C PHE A 62 -1.31 -6.16 -5.30
N LEU A 63 -1.35 -5.76 -6.58
CA LEU A 63 -1.21 -6.69 -7.69
C LEU A 63 0.21 -7.28 -7.75
N ASN A 64 1.22 -6.45 -7.48
CA ASN A 64 2.64 -6.81 -7.60
C ASN A 64 3.29 -7.24 -6.27
N ALA A 65 2.52 -7.39 -5.20
CA ALA A 65 2.97 -7.87 -3.90
C ALA A 65 2.79 -9.41 -3.79
N PRO A 66 3.81 -10.24 -4.06
CA PRO A 66 3.77 -11.68 -3.86
C PRO A 66 3.58 -12.01 -2.37
N GLY A 67 2.32 -12.21 -1.98
CA GLY A 67 1.97 -12.66 -0.63
C GLY A 67 1.44 -11.55 0.28
N ALA A 68 0.90 -10.47 -0.29
CA ALA A 68 0.18 -9.49 0.52
C ALA A 68 -0.95 -10.15 1.32
N TYR A 69 -1.04 -9.84 2.62
CA TYR A 69 -2.07 -10.36 3.51
C TYR A 69 -2.48 -9.33 4.56
N LEU A 70 -3.70 -9.47 5.08
CA LEU A 70 -4.20 -8.72 6.22
C LEU A 70 -4.24 -9.67 7.42
N ASP A 71 -3.59 -9.31 8.52
CA ASP A 71 -3.57 -10.15 9.72
C ASP A 71 -4.83 -10.02 10.59
N GLY A 72 -4.86 -10.77 11.69
CA GLY A 72 -5.99 -10.79 12.62
C GLY A 72 -6.19 -9.48 13.40
N ASP A 73 -5.13 -8.69 13.54
CA ASP A 73 -5.13 -7.43 14.29
C ASP A 73 -5.44 -6.22 13.37
N GLY A 74 -5.51 -6.44 12.06
CA GLY A 74 -5.90 -5.43 11.07
C GLY A 74 -4.72 -4.74 10.39
N TYR A 75 -3.53 -5.33 10.42
CA TYR A 75 -2.36 -4.79 9.73
C TYR A 75 -2.20 -5.44 8.34
N LEU A 76 -1.98 -4.59 7.34
CA LEU A 76 -1.71 -4.98 5.96
C LEU A 76 -0.20 -5.15 5.77
N HIS A 77 0.19 -6.36 5.40
CA HIS A 77 1.55 -6.71 5.05
C HIS A 77 1.66 -6.81 3.53
N LEU A 78 2.47 -5.95 2.92
CA LEU A 78 2.73 -5.97 1.46
C LEU A 78 4.05 -6.68 1.11
N GLY A 79 5.04 -6.60 2.00
CA GLY A 79 6.37 -7.17 1.78
C GLY A 79 7.07 -6.55 0.57
N SER A 80 7.74 -7.39 -0.21
CA SER A 80 8.38 -7.00 -1.45
C SER A 80 7.36 -6.74 -2.56
N VAL A 81 7.44 -5.59 -3.23
CA VAL A 81 6.57 -5.21 -4.35
C VAL A 81 7.42 -4.91 -5.58
N TYR A 82 7.16 -5.64 -6.67
CA TYR A 82 7.90 -5.46 -7.92
C TYR A 82 7.44 -4.22 -8.68
N ASN A 83 8.39 -3.34 -9.05
CA ASN A 83 8.15 -2.00 -9.58
C ASN A 83 7.13 -1.21 -8.73
N GLY A 84 7.26 -1.31 -7.40
CA GLY A 84 6.42 -0.63 -6.42
C GLY A 84 7.11 0.51 -5.69
N GLY A 85 6.45 1.07 -4.68
CA GLY A 85 6.93 2.22 -3.91
C GLY A 85 6.70 3.56 -4.60
N THR A 86 5.75 3.63 -5.54
CA THR A 86 5.42 4.88 -6.24
C THR A 86 4.47 5.76 -5.44
N GLU A 87 4.36 7.03 -5.84
CA GLU A 87 3.44 7.97 -5.19
C GLU A 87 1.97 7.55 -5.40
N GLU A 88 1.62 6.98 -6.56
CA GLU A 88 0.27 6.49 -6.84
C GLU A 88 -0.13 5.32 -5.94
N GLU A 89 0.82 4.42 -5.63
CA GLU A 89 0.61 3.35 -4.65
C GLU A 89 0.38 3.93 -3.26
N ALA A 90 1.19 4.90 -2.84
CA ALA A 90 1.04 5.56 -1.55
C ALA A 90 -0.29 6.33 -1.43
N LEU A 91 -0.71 7.01 -2.49
CA LEU A 91 -2.01 7.70 -2.56
C LEU A 91 -3.18 6.72 -2.45
N LEU A 92 -3.11 5.58 -3.14
CA LEU A 92 -4.12 4.51 -2.98
C LEU A 92 -4.13 3.97 -1.55
N LEU A 93 -2.95 3.65 -1.00
CA LEU A 93 -2.84 3.13 0.36
C LEU A 93 -3.39 4.10 1.40
N ALA A 94 -3.22 5.42 1.22
CA ALA A 94 -3.80 6.43 2.09
C ALA A 94 -5.34 6.39 2.18
N HIS A 95 -6.05 5.73 1.24
CA HIS A 95 -7.48 5.42 1.38
C HIS A 95 -7.79 4.28 2.34
N PHE A 96 -6.80 3.61 2.90
CA PHE A 96 -7.00 2.50 3.85
C PHE A 96 -6.34 2.77 5.20
N LEU A 97 -5.35 3.65 5.25
CA LEU A 97 -4.53 3.91 6.45
C LEU A 97 -5.02 5.12 7.25
N PRO A 98 -4.80 5.15 8.58
CA PRO A 98 -5.11 6.32 9.40
C PRO A 98 -4.16 7.47 9.10
N LYS A 99 -4.60 8.69 9.41
CA LYS A 99 -3.72 9.86 9.37
C LYS A 99 -2.58 9.69 10.38
N GLY A 100 -1.36 9.98 9.95
CA GLY A 100 -0.15 9.83 10.77
C GLY A 100 0.61 8.54 10.48
N GLU A 101 -0.01 7.59 9.79
CA GLU A 101 0.64 6.35 9.37
C GLU A 101 1.80 6.64 8.43
N VAL A 102 2.85 5.82 8.53
CA VAL A 102 4.03 5.92 7.68
C VAL A 102 4.13 4.69 6.80
N ILE A 103 4.30 4.95 5.50
CA ILE A 103 4.60 3.91 4.51
C ILE A 103 6.10 3.94 4.32
N ALA A 104 6.83 3.13 5.10
CA ALA A 104 8.28 3.05 5.02
C ALA A 104 8.74 2.03 3.97
N LEU A 105 9.65 2.48 3.10
CA LEU A 105 10.14 1.75 1.94
C LEU A 105 11.66 1.69 1.95
N SER A 106 12.20 0.58 1.46
CA SER A 106 13.60 0.47 1.06
C SER A 106 13.69 -0.10 -0.34
N GLN A 107 14.71 0.32 -1.09
CA GLN A 107 15.15 -0.38 -2.30
C GLN A 107 16.51 -1.02 -2.03
N GLU A 108 16.83 -2.06 -2.79
CA GLU A 108 18.00 -2.94 -2.60
C GLU A 108 19.35 -2.23 -2.37
N TYR A 109 19.49 -0.95 -2.78
CA TYR A 109 20.73 -0.17 -2.68
C TYR A 109 20.52 1.32 -2.28
N GLU A 110 19.36 1.71 -1.76
CA GLU A 110 19.03 3.12 -1.47
C GLU A 110 18.70 3.39 0.01
N PRO A 111 18.83 4.66 0.48
CA PRO A 111 18.38 5.08 1.80
C PRO A 111 16.88 4.79 1.99
N LEU A 112 16.48 4.56 3.25
CA LEU A 112 15.07 4.45 3.63
C LEU A 112 14.30 5.71 3.21
N TYR A 113 13.21 5.52 2.45
CA TYR A 113 12.33 6.58 1.97
C TYR A 113 10.88 6.14 2.19
N GLY A 114 9.91 7.00 1.91
CA GLY A 114 8.52 6.63 2.13
C GLY A 114 7.53 7.77 2.04
N TYR A 115 6.39 7.60 2.69
CA TYR A 115 5.28 8.55 2.66
C TYR A 115 4.60 8.65 4.03
N LEU A 116 4.30 9.88 4.46
CA LEU A 116 3.42 10.15 5.62
C LEU A 116 1.99 10.33 5.12
N VAL A 117 1.07 9.57 5.68
CA VAL A 117 -0.36 9.71 5.41
C VAL A 117 -0.90 10.96 6.10
N LEU A 118 -1.29 11.95 5.29
CA LEU A 118 -1.87 13.21 5.77
C LEU A 118 -3.39 13.09 5.99
N GLY A 119 -4.02 12.12 5.34
CA GLY A 119 -5.43 11.81 5.37
C GLY A 119 -5.82 10.93 4.19
N GLU A 120 -7.12 10.70 4.03
CA GLU A 120 -7.64 9.88 2.93
C GLU A 120 -7.21 10.42 1.56
N GLY A 121 -6.50 9.58 0.78
CA GLY A 121 -5.99 9.94 -0.55
C GLY A 121 -4.92 11.03 -0.56
N ALA A 122 -4.26 11.30 0.57
CA ALA A 122 -3.27 12.36 0.68
C ALA A 122 -2.01 11.90 1.43
N VAL A 123 -0.86 12.08 0.79
CA VAL A 123 0.45 11.73 1.36
C VAL A 123 1.46 12.88 1.23
N LYS A 124 2.52 12.81 2.03
CA LYS A 124 3.70 13.65 1.88
C LYS A 124 4.94 12.76 1.75
N PRO A 125 5.83 12.98 0.76
CA PRO A 125 7.08 12.26 0.66
C PRO A 125 7.94 12.43 1.92
N LEU A 126 8.55 11.34 2.37
CA LEU A 126 9.50 11.29 3.46
C LEU A 126 10.89 11.05 2.91
N ARG A 127 11.86 11.82 3.40
CA ARG A 127 13.27 11.66 3.02
C ARG A 127 14.03 10.84 4.05
N ALA A 128 13.55 10.79 5.28
CA ALA A 128 14.03 9.89 6.31
C ALA A 128 12.92 9.57 7.31
N ALA A 129 12.93 8.35 7.84
CA ALA A 129 12.15 8.00 9.03
C ALA A 129 13.03 7.19 9.99
N LEU A 130 12.76 7.31 11.29
CA LEU A 130 13.28 6.41 12.31
C LEU A 130 12.15 5.47 12.70
N LEU A 131 12.37 4.16 12.63
CA LEU A 131 11.39 3.15 13.02
C LEU A 131 11.79 2.56 14.38
N ASP A 132 10.82 2.17 15.20
CA ASP A 132 11.06 1.38 16.42
C ASP A 132 11.23 -0.12 16.11
N ASP A 133 11.47 -0.91 17.15
CA ASP A 133 11.69 -2.36 17.05
C ASP A 133 10.46 -3.14 16.56
N GLU A 134 9.27 -2.51 16.57
CA GLU A 134 8.01 -3.06 16.07
C GLU A 134 7.73 -2.64 14.61
N GLY A 135 8.63 -1.84 14.01
CA GLY A 135 8.43 -1.27 12.68
C GLY A 135 7.35 -0.21 12.70
N ARG A 136 7.38 0.71 13.67
CA ARG A 136 6.56 1.93 13.66
C ARG A 136 7.43 3.16 13.55
N ALA A 137 7.03 4.14 12.74
CA ALA A 137 7.73 5.41 12.66
C ALA A 137 7.65 6.24 13.96
N VAL A 138 8.81 6.47 14.58
CA VAL A 138 8.98 7.30 15.79
C VAL A 138 9.62 8.66 15.51
N TRP A 139 10.13 8.87 14.29
CA TRP A 139 10.56 10.18 13.79
C TRP A 139 10.44 10.27 12.27
N ILE A 140 10.10 11.46 11.77
CA ILE A 140 9.86 11.73 10.35
C ILE A 140 10.60 13.01 9.93
N GLY A 141 11.38 12.96 8.85
CA GLY A 141 12.19 14.07 8.31
C GLY A 141 12.17 14.23 6.79
#